data_AF-A0A367ZE44-F1
#
_entry.id   AF-A0A367ZE44-F1
#
_cell.length_a   1.000
_cell.length_b   1.000
_cell.length_c   1.000
_cell.angle_alpha   90.00
_cell.angle_beta   90.00
_cell.angle_gamma   90.00
#
_symmetry.space_group_name_H-M   'P 1'
#
loop_
_entity.id
_entity.type
_entity.pdbx_description
1 polymer ?
#
loop_
_entity_poly.entity_id
_entity_poly.type
_entity_poly.pdbx_seq_one_letter_code
_entity_poly.pdbx_strand_id
1 'polypeptide(L)' 'MLSRLFSRENIYAVLLCLMLIALFVLTADLAPAWIYQGF' A
#
# COMPACT_ATOMS: atom_id res chain seq x y z
N MET A 1 18.37 9.68 -17.64
CA MET A 1 18.03 9.21 -16.28
C MET A 1 16.54 9.34 -15.98
N LEU A 2 15.93 10.52 -16.16
CA LEU A 2 14.50 10.76 -15.91
C LEU A 2 13.56 9.90 -16.78
N SER A 3 13.91 9.66 -18.04
CA SER A 3 13.12 8.80 -18.95
C SER A 3 13.02 7.34 -18.50
N ARG A 4 14.01 6.82 -17.75
CA ARG A 4 13.95 5.47 -17.16
C ARG A 4 13.04 5.40 -15.94
N LEU A 5 12.95 6.49 -15.16
CA LEU A 5 12.06 6.57 -13.99
C LEU A 5 10.58 6.47 -14.38
N PHE A 6 10.21 6.99 -15.57
CA PHE A 6 8.87 6.91 -16.13
C PHE A 6 8.70 5.76 -17.14
N SER A 7 9.49 4.69 -17.03
CA SER A 7 9.19 3.45 -17.76
C SER A 7 7.79 2.94 -17.38
N ARG A 8 7.11 2.27 -18.30
CA ARG A 8 5.80 1.64 -18.06
C ARG A 8 5.85 0.72 -16.83
N GLU A 9 6.93 -0.04 -16.70
CA GLU A 9 7.18 -0.94 -15.56
C GLU A 9 7.21 -0.20 -14.23
N ASN A 10 7.91 0.93 -14.16
CA ASN A 10 7.96 1.77 -12.96
C ASN A 10 6.60 2.39 -12.62
N ILE A 11 5.82 2.80 -13.63
CA ILE A 11 4.48 3.33 -13.42
C ILE A 11 3.57 2.27 -12.81
N TYR A 12 3.61 1.03 -13.33
CA TYR A 12 2.88 -0.09 -12.74
C TYR A 12 3.36 -0.41 -11.32
N ALA A 13 4.67 -0.36 -11.06
CA ALA A 13 5.21 -0.59 -9.72
C ALA A 13 4.71 0.46 -8.71
N VAL A 14 4.70 1.74 -9.08
CA VAL A 14 4.17 2.83 -8.25
C VAL A 14 2.66 2.67 -8.03
N LEU A 15 1.90 2.37 -9.08
CA LEU A 15 0.46 2.12 -8.97
C LEU A 15 0.16 0.97 -8.01
N LEU A 16 0.88 -0.14 -8.12
CA LEU A 16 0.75 -1.28 -7.23
C LEU A 16 1.07 -0.88 -5.78
N CYS A 17 2.16 -0.15 -5.57
CA CYS A 17 2.54 0.33 -4.24
C CYS A 17 1.45 1.20 -3.62
N LEU A 18 0.91 2.17 -4.38
CA LEU A 18 -0.19 3.02 -3.93
C LEU A 18 -1.46 2.23 -3.65
N MET A 19 -1.77 1.21 -4.47
CA MET A 19 -2.92 0.33 -4.23
C MET A 19 -2.78 -0.45 -2.92
N LEU A 20 -1.59 -0.98 -2.63
CA LEU A 20 -1.33 -1.69 -1.36
C LEU A 20 -1.42 -0.76 -0.15
N ILE A 21 -0.89 0.46 -0.26
CA ILE A 21 -1.02 1.48 0.80
C ILE A 21 -2.49 1.83 1.02
N ALA A 22 -3.24 2.07 -0.06
CA ALA A 22 -4.66 2.39 0.02
C ALA A 22 -5.45 1.26 0.67
N LEU A 23 -5.21 0.01 0.27
CA LEU A 23 -5.82 -1.17 0.88
C LEU A 23 -5.51 -1.22 2.37
N PHE A 24 -4.23 -1.14 2.74
CA PHE A 24 -3.80 -1.19 4.14
C PHE A 24 -4.50 -0.13 5.01
N VAL A 25 -4.52 1.13 4.54
CA VAL A 25 -5.16 2.24 5.27
C VAL A 25 -6.67 2.05 5.38
N LEU A 26 -7.34 1.66 4.29
CA LEU A 26 -8.79 1.50 4.25
C LEU A 26 -9.28 0.26 5.01
N THR A 27 -8.41 -0.72 5.27
CA THR A 27 -8.76 -1.92 6.05
C THR A 27 -8.20 -1.90 7.47
N ALA A 28 -7.54 -0.82 7.89
CA ALA A 28 -6.85 -0.76 9.18
C ALA A 28 -7.81 -0.96 10.37
N ASP A 29 -9.06 -0.50 10.26
CA ASP A 29 -10.08 -0.64 11.32
C ASP A 29 -10.71 -2.04 11.39
N LEU A 30 -10.57 -2.84 10.32
CA LEU A 30 -11.07 -4.22 10.27
C LEU A 30 -10.25 -5.17 11.14
N ALA A 31 -9.08 -4.74 11.62
CA ALA A 31 -8.25 -5.51 12.51
C ALA A 31 -9.00 -5.77 13.83
N PRO A 32 -9.12 -7.03 14.29
CA PRO A 32 -9.83 -7.34 15.52
C PRO A 32 -9.23 -6.59 16.72
N ALA A 33 -10.05 -5.79 17.40
CA ALA A 33 -9.60 -4.93 18.50
C ALA A 33 -8.89 -5.71 19.63
N TRP A 34 -9.26 -6.98 19.84
CA TRP A 34 -8.67 -7.84 20.87
C TRP A 34 -7.18 -8.09 20.69
N ILE A 35 -6.62 -7.92 19.48
CA ILE A 35 -5.17 -8.00 19.23
C ILE A 35 -4.43 -6.83 19.88
N TYR A 36 -5.08 -5.67 20.01
CA TYR A 36 -4.50 -4.44 20.57
C TYR A 36 -4.87 -4.21 22.05
N GLN A 37 -5.78 -5.01 22.60
CA GLN A 37 -6.30 -4.79 23.95
C GLN A 37 -5.38 -5.35 25.05
N GLY A 38 -4.37 -6.15 24.72
CA GLY A 38 -3.62 -6.90 25.73
C GLY A 38 -4.54 -7.91 26.44
N PHE A 39 -3.97 -9.00 26.93
CA PHE A 39 -4.73 -9.91 27.79
C PHE A 39 -4.96 -9.29 29.17
#